data_AF-A0A817T5R8-F1
#
_entry.id   AF-A0A817T5R8-F1
#
_cell.length_a   1.000
_cell.length_b   1.000
_cell.length_c   1.000
_cell.angle_alpha   90.00
_cell.angle_beta   90.00
_cell.angle_gamma   90.00
#
_symmetry.space_group_name_H-M   'P 1'
#
loop_
_entity.id
_entity.type
_entity.pdbx_description
1 polymer ?
#
loop_
_entity_poly.entity_id
_entity_poly.type
_entity_poly.pdbx_seq_one_letter_code
_entity_poly.pdbx_strand_id
1 'polypeptide(L)'
;MRFVWMFAYFLATCVIGARQRGLARGLHEATHGCFASNQYLNFFLGTFCSGYVVFQSFCGYQASHVRNHHPYLGTDRDPDYQGLKENGICGVHRTRAHVERYLLSLLWPIASLKYFMYLIKYRIWTKDDDNRETLLRSVYLIMLTTIFLYSGRSSLLLFYWIIPYFTTHMWIGSLIELMEHYPMIETAPRIDIYLTRNRFCGWLWNFFLGVHNESYHLVNLNIGFVSYNPFGNHKYSDKSRLLMKALWFFLALLLIILYPGTSNAWDCYETWSRCTGWSSPATGILWQSCPSYCQGCKNAATGYCVQVGTTTCNGKSVTAFQCQCSGRWTGSNKPSCYPAGLG
;
A
#
# COMPACT_ATOMS: atom_id res chain seq x y z
N MET A 1 -29.03 -6.93 14.38
CA MET A 1 -27.61 -7.34 14.42
C MET A 1 -27.03 -7.64 13.04
N ARG A 2 -27.63 -8.50 12.18
CA ARG A 2 -27.09 -8.81 10.83
C ARG A 2 -26.86 -7.61 9.91
N PHE A 3 -27.78 -6.65 9.90
CA PHE A 3 -27.66 -5.42 9.09
C PHE A 3 -26.42 -4.58 9.46
N VAL A 4 -26.12 -4.45 10.76
CA VAL A 4 -24.96 -3.68 11.24
C VAL A 4 -23.65 -4.29 10.74
N TRP A 5 -23.54 -5.62 10.76
CA TRP A 5 -22.36 -6.32 10.26
C TRP A 5 -22.20 -6.21 8.74
N MET A 6 -23.30 -6.26 7.99
CA MET A 6 -23.26 -6.05 6.53
C MET A 6 -22.81 -4.64 6.18
N PHE A 7 -23.33 -3.64 6.88
CA PHE A 7 -22.94 -2.24 6.69
C PHE A 7 -21.48 -2.00 7.08
N ALA A 8 -21.04 -2.53 8.21
CA ALA A 8 -19.64 -2.44 8.65
C ALA A 8 -18.68 -3.11 7.66
N TYR A 9 -19.05 -4.29 7.13
CA TYR A 9 -18.27 -4.96 6.11
C TYR A 9 -18.20 -4.16 4.82
N PHE A 10 -19.33 -3.62 4.34
CA PHE A 10 -19.35 -2.74 3.17
C PHE A 10 -18.44 -1.51 3.35
N LEU A 11 -18.48 -0.87 4.52
CA LEU A 11 -17.59 0.25 4.80
C LEU A 11 -16.12 -0.20 4.81
N ALA A 12 -15.81 -1.37 5.38
CA ALA A 12 -14.46 -1.93 5.36
C ALA A 12 -13.97 -2.20 3.93
N THR A 13 -14.80 -2.76 3.05
CA THR A 13 -14.41 -2.98 1.64
C THR A 13 -14.19 -1.66 0.91
N CYS A 14 -15.00 -0.63 1.18
CA CYS A 14 -14.78 0.70 0.62
C CYS A 14 -13.46 1.33 1.09
N VAL A 15 -13.14 1.22 2.38
CA VAL A 15 -11.88 1.75 2.93
C VAL A 15 -10.69 1.00 2.35
N ILE A 16 -10.73 -0.33 2.35
CA ILE A 16 -9.61 -1.14 1.89
C ILE A 16 -9.39 -0.97 0.38
N GLY A 17 -10.45 -0.95 -0.43
CA GLY A 17 -10.34 -0.71 -1.87
C GLY A 17 -9.78 0.68 -2.21
N ALA A 18 -10.14 1.71 -1.45
CA ALA A 18 -9.53 3.03 -1.58
C ALA A 18 -8.03 3.02 -1.23
N ARG A 19 -7.61 2.23 -0.23
CA ARG A 19 -6.19 2.08 0.09
C ARG A 19 -5.44 1.26 -0.95
N GLN A 20 -6.05 0.24 -1.54
CA GLN A 20 -5.50 -0.46 -2.70
C GLN A 20 -5.32 0.50 -3.89
N ARG A 21 -6.25 1.43 -4.12
CA ARG A 21 -6.04 2.50 -5.11
C ARG A 21 -4.84 3.38 -4.73
N GLY A 22 -4.71 3.76 -3.47
CA GLY A 22 -3.54 4.48 -2.96
C GLY A 22 -2.20 3.73 -3.20
N LEU A 23 -2.18 2.40 -3.10
CA LEU A 23 -1.01 1.61 -3.46
C LEU A 23 -0.69 1.68 -4.96
N ALA A 24 -1.70 1.63 -5.84
CA ALA A 24 -1.50 1.86 -7.27
C ALA A 24 -0.96 3.28 -7.55
N ARG A 25 -1.34 4.27 -6.74
CA ARG A 25 -0.75 5.62 -6.79
C ARG A 25 0.71 5.65 -6.34
N GLY A 26 1.09 4.89 -5.30
CA GLY A 26 2.50 4.74 -4.92
C GLY A 26 3.34 4.16 -6.08
N LEU A 27 2.80 3.16 -6.80
CA LEU A 27 3.41 2.66 -8.02
C LEU A 27 3.53 3.74 -9.09
N HIS A 28 2.46 4.49 -9.34
CA HIS A 28 2.45 5.62 -10.28
C HIS A 28 3.57 6.63 -9.98
N GLU A 29 3.67 7.13 -8.74
CA GLU A 29 4.73 8.06 -8.33
C GLU A 29 6.12 7.45 -8.48
N ALA A 30 6.25 6.15 -8.19
CA ALA A 30 7.51 5.45 -8.32
C ALA A 30 7.93 5.32 -9.80
N THR A 31 6.99 5.13 -10.73
CA THR A 31 7.28 5.07 -12.18
C THR A 31 7.72 6.40 -12.76
N HIS A 32 7.32 7.51 -12.13
CA HIS A 32 7.82 8.88 -12.38
C HIS A 32 9.12 9.18 -11.62
N GLY A 33 9.62 8.25 -10.80
CA GLY A 33 10.83 8.42 -10.00
C GLY A 33 10.69 9.38 -8.82
N CYS A 34 9.46 9.71 -8.40
CA CYS A 34 9.17 10.73 -7.40
C CYS A 34 8.74 10.16 -6.04
N PHE A 35 8.67 8.83 -5.89
CA PHE A 35 8.17 8.21 -4.66
C PHE A 35 9.23 8.17 -3.55
N ALA A 36 10.51 8.08 -3.90
CA ALA A 36 11.62 8.22 -2.97
C ALA A 36 12.86 8.82 -3.65
N SER A 37 13.66 9.58 -2.89
CA SER A 37 14.88 10.22 -3.38
C SER A 37 15.95 9.21 -3.85
N ASN A 38 16.01 8.04 -3.21
CA ASN A 38 16.90 6.96 -3.62
C ASN A 38 16.21 6.06 -4.66
N GLN A 39 16.79 5.93 -5.84
CA GLN A 39 16.24 5.15 -6.95
C GLN A 39 15.98 3.66 -6.65
N TYR A 40 16.82 3.04 -5.81
CA TYR A 40 16.64 1.64 -5.41
C TYR A 40 15.48 1.50 -4.44
N LEU A 41 15.38 2.42 -3.48
CA LEU A 41 14.26 2.48 -2.55
C LEU A 41 12.94 2.79 -3.28
N ASN A 42 12.95 3.75 -4.21
CA ASN A 42 11.80 4.11 -5.04
C ASN A 42 11.27 2.89 -5.80
N PHE A 43 12.17 2.14 -6.44
CA PHE A 43 11.80 0.94 -7.17
C PHE A 43 11.29 -0.17 -6.23
N PHE A 44 11.94 -0.40 -5.09
CA PHE A 44 11.49 -1.39 -4.09
C PHE A 44 10.10 -1.07 -3.52
N LEU A 45 9.87 0.17 -3.11
CA LEU A 45 8.59 0.61 -2.55
C LEU A 45 7.49 0.63 -3.61
N GLY A 46 7.82 1.03 -4.85
CA GLY A 46 6.88 1.01 -5.98
C GLY A 46 6.48 -0.41 -6.41
N THR A 47 7.36 -1.40 -6.22
CA THR A 47 7.09 -2.81 -6.55
C THR A 47 6.47 -3.56 -5.38
N PHE A 48 7.26 -4.04 -4.43
CA PHE A 48 6.82 -4.98 -3.39
C PHE A 48 5.83 -4.38 -2.39
N CYS A 49 5.99 -3.10 -2.04
CA CYS A 49 5.13 -2.44 -1.06
C CYS A 49 3.86 -1.84 -1.69
N SER A 50 3.81 -1.75 -3.02
CA SER A 50 2.75 -1.04 -3.75
C SER A 50 2.21 -1.88 -4.91
N GLY A 51 2.84 -1.81 -6.09
CA GLY A 51 2.33 -2.40 -7.34
C GLY A 51 2.01 -3.88 -7.23
N TYR A 52 2.92 -4.69 -6.68
CA TYR A 52 2.74 -6.14 -6.59
C TYR A 52 1.55 -6.52 -5.69
N VAL A 53 1.29 -5.75 -4.62
CA VAL A 53 0.15 -5.98 -3.71
C VAL A 53 -1.18 -5.79 -4.44
N VAL A 54 -1.20 -4.94 -5.47
CA VAL A 54 -2.35 -4.70 -6.34
C VAL A 54 -2.18 -5.31 -7.73
N PHE A 55 -1.34 -6.35 -7.82
CA PHE A 55 -1.11 -7.16 -9.02
C PHE A 55 -0.47 -6.44 -10.21
N GLN A 56 -0.08 -5.18 -10.08
CA GLN A 56 0.50 -4.38 -11.17
C GLN A 56 2.02 -4.44 -11.19
N SER A 57 2.61 -4.46 -12.39
CA SER A 57 4.06 -4.40 -12.59
C SER A 57 4.51 -2.95 -12.72
N PHE A 58 5.71 -2.65 -12.23
CA PHE A 58 6.39 -1.39 -12.44
C PHE A 58 6.71 -1.15 -13.92
N CYS A 59 7.29 -2.13 -14.63
CA CYS A 59 7.64 -1.92 -16.04
C CYS A 59 6.39 -1.77 -16.92
N GLY A 60 5.38 -2.62 -16.76
CA GLY A 60 4.13 -2.53 -17.51
C GLY A 60 3.35 -1.25 -17.21
N TYR A 61 3.29 -0.83 -15.95
CA TYR A 61 2.69 0.46 -15.58
C TYR A 61 3.46 1.64 -16.19
N GLN A 62 4.80 1.63 -16.13
CA GLN A 62 5.61 2.68 -16.74
C GLN A 62 5.43 2.74 -18.27
N ALA A 63 5.42 1.59 -18.94
CA ALA A 63 5.29 1.52 -20.39
C ALA A 63 3.94 2.07 -20.85
N SER A 64 2.87 1.67 -20.18
CA SER A 64 1.52 2.10 -20.55
C SER A 64 1.18 3.52 -20.09
N HIS A 65 1.63 3.93 -18.91
CA HIS A 65 1.36 5.25 -18.36
C HIS A 65 2.36 6.30 -18.83
N VAL A 66 3.61 6.21 -18.37
CA VAL A 66 4.63 7.26 -18.60
C VAL A 66 5.04 7.35 -20.08
N ARG A 67 5.20 6.21 -20.77
CA ARG A 67 5.69 6.21 -22.16
C ARG A 67 4.60 6.37 -23.21
N ASN A 68 3.36 5.97 -22.90
CA ASN A 68 2.26 5.98 -23.86
C ASN A 68 1.17 6.98 -23.50
N HIS A 69 0.61 6.96 -22.29
CA HIS A 69 -0.47 7.87 -21.90
C HIS A 69 -0.01 9.34 -21.86
N HIS A 70 1.07 9.68 -21.15
CA HIS A 70 1.51 11.09 -21.02
C HIS A 70 1.89 11.73 -22.37
N PRO A 71 2.73 11.11 -23.22
CA PRO A 71 3.20 11.75 -24.45
C PRO A 71 2.18 11.73 -25.60
N TYR A 72 1.14 10.88 -25.50
CA TYR A 72 0.17 10.67 -26.57
C TYR A 72 -1.28 10.84 -26.09
N LEU A 73 -1.47 11.63 -25.05
CA LEU A 73 -2.74 11.87 -24.37
C LEU A 73 -3.87 12.17 -25.38
N GLY A 74 -4.97 11.41 -25.29
CA GLY A 74 -6.12 11.61 -26.17
C GLY A 74 -5.95 11.17 -27.63
N THR A 75 -4.87 10.45 -27.96
CA THR A 75 -4.66 9.85 -29.28
C THR A 75 -4.87 8.34 -29.25
N ASP A 76 -4.89 7.69 -30.41
CA ASP A 76 -5.06 6.23 -30.46
C ASP A 76 -3.92 5.43 -29.80
N ARG A 77 -2.80 6.07 -29.46
CA ARG A 77 -1.69 5.46 -28.71
C ARG A 77 -1.86 5.54 -27.20
N ASP A 78 -2.78 6.36 -26.70
CA ASP A 78 -3.08 6.46 -25.28
C ASP A 78 -3.99 5.28 -24.84
N PRO A 79 -3.48 4.35 -24.01
CA PRO A 79 -4.25 3.19 -23.57
C PRO A 79 -5.50 3.57 -22.78
N ASP A 80 -5.47 4.68 -22.06
CA ASP A 80 -6.52 5.10 -21.13
C ASP A 80 -7.65 5.75 -21.93
N TYR A 81 -7.31 6.55 -22.94
CA TYR A 81 -8.26 7.04 -23.95
C TYR A 81 -8.93 5.90 -24.74
N GLN A 82 -8.19 4.85 -25.11
CA GLN A 82 -8.80 3.65 -25.73
C GLN A 82 -9.82 3.00 -24.79
N GLY A 83 -9.51 2.89 -23.50
CA GLY A 83 -10.45 2.40 -22.49
C GLY A 83 -11.72 3.25 -22.38
N LEU A 84 -11.59 4.58 -22.45
CA LEU A 84 -12.74 5.50 -22.47
C LEU A 84 -13.60 5.34 -23.73
N LYS A 85 -12.99 5.10 -24.89
CA LYS A 85 -13.72 4.82 -26.15
C LYS A 85 -14.42 3.46 -26.11
N GLU A 86 -13.76 2.41 -25.64
CA GLU A 86 -14.33 1.06 -25.49
C GLU A 86 -15.55 1.05 -24.55
N ASN A 87 -15.58 1.96 -23.58
CA ASN A 87 -16.72 2.16 -22.67
C ASN A 87 -17.78 3.14 -23.19
N GLY A 88 -17.62 3.70 -24.40
CA GLY A 88 -18.57 4.65 -24.99
C GLY A 88 -18.63 6.01 -24.30
N ILE A 89 -17.57 6.38 -23.57
CA ILE A 89 -17.46 7.66 -22.86
C ILE A 89 -16.88 8.73 -23.78
N CYS A 90 -15.86 8.38 -24.55
CA CYS A 90 -15.23 9.21 -25.56
C CYS A 90 -15.46 8.63 -26.97
N GLY A 91 -15.09 9.36 -28.03
CA GLY A 91 -15.33 8.98 -29.41
C GLY A 91 -16.69 9.43 -29.97
N VAL A 92 -17.31 8.64 -30.85
CA VAL A 92 -18.43 9.10 -31.70
C VAL A 92 -19.81 9.07 -30.99
N HIS A 93 -19.97 8.26 -29.94
CA HIS A 93 -21.27 8.00 -29.29
C HIS A 93 -21.43 8.72 -27.94
N ARG A 94 -21.25 10.04 -27.90
CA ARG A 94 -21.31 10.80 -26.65
C ARG A 94 -22.71 11.34 -26.38
N THR A 95 -23.36 10.80 -25.36
CA THR A 95 -24.54 11.44 -24.77
C THR A 95 -24.44 11.42 -23.25
N ARG A 96 -25.01 12.43 -22.59
CA ARG A 96 -25.10 12.47 -21.12
C ARG A 96 -25.73 11.19 -20.56
N ALA A 97 -26.76 10.68 -21.25
CA ALA A 97 -27.43 9.43 -20.88
C ALA A 97 -26.50 8.20 -20.91
N HIS A 98 -25.52 8.14 -21.82
CA HIS A 98 -24.53 7.05 -21.82
C HIS A 98 -23.59 7.14 -20.62
N VAL A 99 -23.11 8.33 -20.28
CA VAL A 99 -22.25 8.53 -19.10
C VAL A 99 -22.99 8.19 -17.81
N GLU A 100 -24.25 8.61 -17.68
CA GLU A 100 -25.10 8.25 -16.54
C GLU A 100 -25.31 6.74 -16.44
N ARG A 101 -25.59 6.06 -17.56
CA ARG A 101 -25.68 4.60 -17.61
C ARG A 101 -24.36 3.92 -17.23
N TYR A 102 -23.22 4.46 -17.68
CA TYR A 102 -21.91 3.93 -17.32
C TYR A 102 -21.63 4.09 -15.82
N LEU A 103 -21.90 5.25 -15.24
CA LEU A 103 -21.77 5.49 -13.80
C LEU A 103 -22.63 4.53 -12.99
N LEU A 104 -23.88 4.30 -13.40
CA LEU A 104 -24.74 3.30 -12.77
C LEU A 104 -24.22 1.87 -12.98
N SER A 105 -23.61 1.59 -14.13
CA SER A 105 -23.01 0.29 -14.42
C SER A 105 -21.84 -0.04 -13.48
N LEU A 106 -21.12 0.96 -12.96
CA LEU A 106 -20.04 0.75 -11.99
C LEU A 106 -20.51 0.08 -10.70
N LEU A 107 -21.80 0.17 -10.34
CA LEU A 107 -22.36 -0.53 -9.18
C LEU A 107 -22.51 -2.04 -9.40
N TRP A 108 -22.35 -2.51 -10.64
CA TRP A 108 -22.55 -3.90 -11.04
C TRP A 108 -21.22 -4.60 -11.34
N PRO A 109 -21.07 -5.90 -10.99
CA PRO A 109 -19.83 -6.65 -11.22
C PRO A 109 -19.35 -6.67 -12.69
N ILE A 110 -20.25 -6.53 -13.66
CA ILE A 110 -19.91 -6.54 -15.09
C ILE A 110 -18.97 -5.38 -15.45
N ALA A 111 -19.17 -4.19 -14.86
CA ALA A 111 -18.27 -3.06 -15.11
C ALA A 111 -16.89 -3.29 -14.49
N SER A 112 -16.83 -3.91 -13.30
CA SER A 112 -15.56 -4.35 -12.70
C SER A 112 -14.83 -5.33 -13.60
N LEU A 113 -15.53 -6.29 -14.23
CA LEU A 113 -14.90 -7.25 -15.14
C LEU A 113 -14.29 -6.55 -16.37
N LYS A 114 -14.99 -5.59 -16.97
CA LYS A 114 -14.44 -4.80 -18.09
C LYS A 114 -13.17 -4.05 -17.69
N TYR A 115 -13.22 -3.35 -16.57
CA TYR A 115 -12.06 -2.62 -16.06
C TYR A 115 -10.90 -3.57 -15.69
N PHE A 116 -11.21 -4.73 -15.11
CA PHE A 116 -10.22 -5.76 -14.83
C PHE A 116 -9.53 -6.29 -16.10
N MET A 117 -10.27 -6.53 -17.18
CA MET A 117 -9.69 -6.93 -18.47
C MET A 117 -8.78 -5.85 -19.05
N TYR A 118 -9.17 -4.58 -18.91
CA TYR A 118 -8.30 -3.44 -19.22
C TYR A 118 -7.01 -3.47 -18.38
N LEU A 119 -7.10 -3.67 -17.05
CA LEU A 119 -5.93 -3.80 -16.19
C LEU A 119 -5.05 -4.99 -16.58
N ILE A 120 -5.64 -6.14 -16.93
CA ILE A 120 -4.87 -7.29 -17.44
C ILE A 120 -4.06 -6.89 -18.66
N LYS A 121 -4.71 -6.29 -19.66
CA LYS A 121 -4.11 -5.95 -20.94
C LYS A 121 -2.98 -4.91 -20.81
N TYR A 122 -3.15 -3.92 -19.94
CA TYR A 122 -2.27 -2.75 -19.92
C TYR A 122 -1.46 -2.53 -18.63
N ARG A 123 -1.76 -3.23 -17.53
CA ARG A 123 -1.12 -2.96 -16.21
C ARG A 123 -0.68 -4.23 -15.44
N ILE A 124 -1.24 -5.41 -15.70
CA ILE A 124 -0.93 -6.66 -15.00
C ILE A 124 -0.13 -7.62 -15.88
N TRP A 125 -0.55 -7.89 -17.12
CA TRP A 125 0.12 -8.84 -18.00
C TRP A 125 0.41 -8.19 -19.35
N THR A 126 1.35 -7.25 -19.33
CA THR A 126 1.67 -6.45 -20.51
C THR A 126 2.75 -7.13 -21.34
N LYS A 127 2.78 -6.85 -22.65
CA LYS A 127 3.86 -7.34 -23.52
C LYS A 127 5.22 -6.70 -23.20
N ASP A 128 5.19 -5.54 -22.55
CA ASP A 128 6.36 -4.77 -22.14
C ASP A 128 6.85 -5.15 -20.72
N ASP A 129 6.19 -6.13 -20.07
CA ASP A 129 6.65 -6.65 -18.78
C ASP A 129 7.93 -7.44 -18.96
N ASP A 130 8.92 -7.14 -18.12
CA ASP A 130 10.10 -7.99 -18.04
C ASP A 130 9.76 -9.35 -17.40
N ASN A 131 10.21 -10.43 -18.01
CA ASN A 131 9.94 -11.80 -17.56
C ASN A 131 10.38 -12.05 -16.11
N ARG A 132 11.48 -11.43 -15.65
CA ARG A 132 11.92 -11.59 -14.26
C ARG A 132 11.01 -10.84 -13.30
N GLU A 133 10.53 -9.66 -13.67
CA GLU A 133 9.58 -8.91 -12.85
C GLU A 133 8.28 -9.70 -12.67
N THR A 134 7.75 -10.23 -13.77
CA THR A 134 6.58 -11.11 -13.76
C THR A 134 6.79 -12.33 -12.89
N LEU A 135 7.95 -13.00 -13.00
CA LEU A 135 8.30 -14.12 -12.13
C LEU A 135 8.34 -13.70 -10.66
N LEU A 136 9.02 -12.60 -10.33
CA LEU A 136 9.18 -12.12 -8.95
C LEU A 136 7.86 -11.73 -8.31
N ARG A 137 7.02 -10.98 -9.04
CA ARG A 137 5.66 -10.66 -8.62
C ARG A 137 4.83 -11.92 -8.40
N SER A 138 4.92 -12.88 -9.32
CA SER A 138 4.17 -14.14 -9.20
C SER A 138 4.61 -14.94 -7.98
N VAL A 139 5.92 -15.10 -7.76
CA VAL A 139 6.46 -15.77 -6.57
C VAL A 139 6.03 -15.03 -5.30
N TYR A 140 6.13 -13.70 -5.26
CA TYR A 140 5.70 -12.88 -4.13
C TYR A 140 4.21 -13.08 -3.79
N LEU A 141 3.33 -13.07 -4.81
CA LEU A 141 1.89 -13.26 -4.63
C LEU A 141 1.51 -14.69 -4.23
N ILE A 142 2.13 -15.69 -4.85
CA ILE A 142 1.95 -17.11 -4.48
C ILE A 142 2.38 -17.29 -3.03
N MET A 143 3.57 -16.79 -2.70
CA MET A 143 4.13 -16.83 -1.36
C MET A 143 3.17 -16.21 -0.33
N LEU A 144 2.69 -14.98 -0.55
CA LEU A 144 1.69 -14.35 0.32
C LEU A 144 0.41 -15.17 0.43
N THR A 145 -0.10 -15.68 -0.69
CA THR A 145 -1.32 -16.50 -0.70
C THR A 145 -1.13 -17.76 0.13
N THR A 146 -0.03 -18.49 -0.06
CA THR A 146 0.31 -19.70 0.70
C THR A 146 0.40 -19.44 2.20
N ILE A 147 0.91 -18.28 2.62
CA ILE A 147 0.94 -17.89 4.05
C ILE A 147 -0.45 -17.83 4.67
N PHE A 148 -1.35 -17.12 4.01
CA PHE A 148 -2.71 -16.96 4.52
C PHE A 148 -3.50 -18.27 4.46
N LEU A 149 -3.26 -19.11 3.45
CA LEU A 149 -3.85 -20.44 3.37
C LEU A 149 -3.36 -21.34 4.52
N TYR A 150 -2.05 -21.43 4.73
CA TYR A 150 -1.46 -22.28 5.77
C TYR A 150 -1.82 -21.81 7.18
N SER A 151 -1.87 -20.49 7.40
CA SER A 151 -2.24 -19.91 8.70
C SER A 151 -3.75 -20.00 9.02
N GLY A 152 -4.55 -20.65 8.17
CA GLY A 152 -6.00 -20.82 8.37
C GLY A 152 -6.81 -19.53 8.20
N ARG A 153 -6.22 -18.48 7.60
CA ARG A 153 -6.80 -17.13 7.46
C ARG A 153 -7.17 -16.80 6.01
N SER A 154 -7.50 -17.82 5.21
CA SER A 154 -7.88 -17.68 3.80
C SER A 154 -9.08 -16.74 3.59
N SER A 155 -9.98 -16.66 4.56
CA SER A 155 -11.11 -15.72 4.56
C SER A 155 -10.65 -14.26 4.46
N LEU A 156 -9.51 -13.90 5.07
CA LEU A 156 -8.98 -12.53 4.98
C LEU A 156 -8.53 -12.18 3.56
N LEU A 157 -7.92 -13.12 2.84
CA LEU A 157 -7.58 -12.92 1.42
C LEU A 157 -8.84 -12.63 0.61
N LEU A 158 -9.85 -13.49 0.72
CA LEU A 158 -11.04 -13.37 -0.11
C LEU A 158 -11.83 -12.09 0.22
N PHE A 159 -12.18 -11.89 1.49
CA PHE A 159 -13.09 -10.82 1.91
C PHE A 159 -12.44 -9.45 1.99
N TYR A 160 -11.14 -9.37 2.26
CA TYR A 160 -10.46 -8.08 2.50
C TYR A 160 -9.35 -7.76 1.51
N TRP A 161 -8.90 -8.70 0.68
CA TRP A 161 -7.97 -8.39 -0.41
C TRP A 161 -8.67 -8.46 -1.77
N ILE A 162 -9.23 -9.63 -2.12
CA ILE A 162 -9.80 -9.88 -3.44
C ILE A 162 -11.10 -9.10 -3.65
N ILE A 163 -12.08 -9.21 -2.75
CA ILE A 163 -13.37 -8.53 -2.93
C ILE A 163 -13.21 -7.01 -3.04
N PRO A 164 -12.49 -6.30 -2.15
CA PRO A 164 -12.26 -4.86 -2.28
C PRO A 164 -11.53 -4.49 -3.57
N TYR A 165 -10.61 -5.35 -4.03
CA TYR A 165 -9.85 -5.14 -5.25
C TYR A 165 -10.76 -5.20 -6.49
N PHE A 166 -11.62 -6.22 -6.59
CA PHE A 166 -12.54 -6.39 -7.72
C PHE A 166 -13.81 -5.52 -7.64
N THR A 167 -13.98 -4.75 -6.57
CA THR A 167 -15.12 -3.84 -6.41
C THR A 167 -14.61 -2.41 -6.28
N THR A 168 -14.43 -1.95 -5.05
CA THR A 168 -14.15 -0.56 -4.73
C THR A 168 -12.90 -0.03 -5.42
N HIS A 169 -11.78 -0.78 -5.44
CA HIS A 169 -10.55 -0.32 -6.10
C HIS A 169 -10.79 0.00 -7.60
N MET A 170 -11.49 -0.91 -8.31
CA MET A 170 -11.82 -0.72 -9.73
C MET A 170 -12.86 0.39 -9.93
N TRP A 171 -13.87 0.49 -9.07
CA TRP A 171 -14.89 1.54 -9.16
C TRP A 171 -14.27 2.92 -8.96
N ILE A 172 -13.42 3.07 -7.95
CA ILE A 172 -12.68 4.30 -7.69
C ILE A 172 -11.76 4.61 -8.87
N GLY A 173 -11.01 3.62 -9.39
CA GLY A 173 -10.14 3.81 -10.55
C GLY A 173 -10.89 4.36 -11.77
N SER A 174 -11.98 3.69 -12.17
CA SER A 174 -12.83 4.14 -13.28
C SER A 174 -13.42 5.54 -13.05
N LEU A 175 -13.85 5.82 -11.81
CA LEU A 175 -14.43 7.12 -11.47
C LEU A 175 -13.38 8.23 -11.54
N ILE A 176 -12.17 7.99 -11.01
CA ILE A 176 -11.04 8.93 -11.03
C ILE A 176 -10.66 9.26 -12.48
N GLU A 177 -10.47 8.23 -13.30
CA GLU A 177 -10.16 8.38 -14.74
C GLU A 177 -11.19 9.27 -15.44
N LEU A 178 -12.48 9.00 -15.21
CA LEU A 178 -13.56 9.81 -15.75
C LEU A 178 -13.50 11.26 -15.23
N MET A 179 -13.32 11.46 -13.93
CA MET A 179 -13.31 12.81 -13.34
C MET A 179 -12.13 13.65 -13.84
N GLU A 180 -11.00 13.03 -14.15
CA GLU A 180 -9.75 13.70 -14.49
C GLU A 180 -9.59 13.96 -15.98
N HIS A 181 -10.17 13.12 -16.85
CA HIS A 181 -10.00 13.23 -18.29
C HIS A 181 -11.27 13.59 -19.06
N TYR A 182 -12.45 13.16 -18.60
CA TYR A 182 -13.70 13.47 -19.28
C TYR A 182 -14.24 14.85 -18.87
N PRO A 183 -14.78 15.65 -19.80
CA PRO A 183 -14.84 15.45 -21.26
C PRO A 183 -13.65 16.07 -22.03
N MET A 184 -12.63 16.54 -21.31
CA MET A 184 -11.62 17.47 -21.82
C MET A 184 -10.75 16.90 -22.93
N ILE A 185 -10.43 15.60 -22.88
CA ILE A 185 -9.66 14.93 -23.94
C ILE A 185 -10.22 15.24 -25.35
N GLU A 186 -11.52 15.48 -25.44
CA GLU A 186 -12.22 15.63 -26.70
C GLU A 186 -12.72 17.05 -26.98
N THR A 187 -12.96 17.84 -25.94
CA THR A 187 -13.54 19.19 -26.06
C THR A 187 -12.52 20.30 -25.93
N ALA A 188 -11.39 20.03 -25.29
CA ALA A 188 -10.35 21.03 -25.08
C ALA A 188 -9.42 21.13 -26.30
N PRO A 189 -8.71 22.26 -26.48
CA PRO A 189 -7.62 22.34 -27.43
C PRO A 189 -6.61 21.21 -27.16
N ARG A 190 -6.04 20.63 -28.22
CA ARG A 190 -5.04 19.54 -28.13
C ARG A 190 -3.68 20.07 -27.65
N ILE A 191 -3.65 20.48 -26.40
CA ILE A 191 -2.48 20.91 -25.64
C ILE A 191 -2.58 20.16 -24.32
N ASP A 192 -1.53 19.41 -23.95
CA ASP A 192 -1.54 18.41 -22.87
C ASP A 192 -2.15 18.93 -21.56
N ILE A 193 -1.84 20.17 -21.17
CA ILE A 193 -2.33 20.78 -19.92
C ILE A 193 -3.84 21.03 -19.88
N TYR A 194 -4.52 21.03 -21.03
CA TYR A 194 -5.97 21.25 -21.12
C TYR A 194 -6.76 19.96 -21.27
N LEU A 195 -6.10 18.84 -21.54
CA LEU A 195 -6.74 17.53 -21.74
C LEU A 195 -7.03 16.80 -20.42
N THR A 196 -6.54 17.34 -19.30
CA THR A 196 -6.75 16.79 -17.96
C THR A 196 -6.92 17.90 -16.91
N ARG A 197 -7.33 17.55 -15.70
CA ARG A 197 -7.48 18.50 -14.58
C ARG A 197 -7.14 17.90 -13.24
N ASN A 198 -6.80 18.77 -12.29
CA ASN A 198 -6.81 18.40 -10.87
C ASN A 198 -8.24 18.21 -10.36
N ARG A 199 -8.40 17.29 -9.42
CA ARG A 199 -9.67 16.97 -8.79
C ARG A 199 -9.64 17.34 -7.32
N PHE A 200 -10.39 18.37 -6.95
CA PHE A 200 -10.56 18.78 -5.55
C PHE A 200 -11.93 18.33 -5.05
N CYS A 201 -11.94 17.51 -4.01
CA CYS A 201 -13.16 17.10 -3.35
C CYS A 201 -13.15 17.53 -1.87
N GLY A 202 -14.30 17.46 -1.20
CA GLY A 202 -14.37 17.65 0.25
C GLY A 202 -13.62 16.57 1.02
N TRP A 203 -13.42 16.76 2.33
CA TRP A 203 -12.61 15.88 3.18
C TRP A 203 -12.99 14.39 3.08
N LEU A 204 -14.29 14.08 3.08
CA LEU A 204 -14.81 12.71 2.99
C LEU A 204 -14.44 12.05 1.66
N TRP A 205 -14.64 12.76 0.56
CA TRP A 205 -14.32 12.26 -0.77
C TRP A 205 -12.81 12.17 -0.99
N ASN A 206 -12.02 13.09 -0.44
CA ASN A 206 -10.55 12.97 -0.47
C ASN A 206 -10.05 11.79 0.34
N PHE A 207 -10.71 11.41 1.43
CA PHE A 207 -10.34 10.21 2.19
C PHE A 207 -10.42 8.92 1.35
N PHE A 208 -11.38 8.83 0.42
CA PHE A 208 -11.53 7.67 -0.48
C PHE A 208 -10.81 7.83 -1.82
N LEU A 209 -10.91 9.00 -2.44
CA LEU A 209 -10.48 9.26 -3.82
C LEU A 209 -9.19 10.07 -3.91
N GLY A 210 -8.78 10.76 -2.85
CA GLY A 210 -7.64 11.69 -2.82
C GLY A 210 -6.45 11.17 -2.00
N VAL A 211 -6.35 9.85 -1.81
CA VAL A 211 -5.30 9.21 -1.02
C VAL A 211 -3.93 9.59 -1.59
N HIS A 212 -2.97 9.96 -0.73
CA HIS A 212 -1.63 10.41 -1.15
C HIS A 212 -1.65 11.55 -2.17
N ASN A 213 -2.55 12.53 -1.98
CA ASN A 213 -2.66 13.70 -2.86
C ASN A 213 -2.93 13.31 -4.32
N GLU A 214 -3.72 12.25 -4.52
CA GLU A 214 -4.04 11.75 -5.86
C GLU A 214 -4.75 12.81 -6.72
N SER A 215 -5.49 13.69 -6.06
CA SER A 215 -6.17 14.89 -6.56
C SER A 215 -5.35 15.80 -7.49
N TYR A 216 -4.02 15.81 -7.40
CA TYR A 216 -3.15 16.67 -8.23
C TYR A 216 -2.71 16.01 -9.54
N HIS A 217 -3.65 15.44 -10.29
CA HIS A 217 -3.35 14.69 -11.50
C HIS A 217 -2.70 15.52 -12.62
N LEU A 218 -3.21 16.73 -12.90
CA LEU A 218 -2.62 17.62 -13.92
C LEU A 218 -1.16 18.00 -13.60
N VAL A 219 -0.85 18.22 -12.32
CA VAL A 219 0.53 18.52 -11.90
C VAL A 219 1.44 17.33 -12.18
N ASN A 220 0.95 16.12 -11.88
CA ASN A 220 1.70 14.90 -12.13
C ASN A 220 1.88 14.57 -13.61
N LEU A 221 0.93 14.98 -14.47
CA LEU A 221 1.09 14.93 -15.92
C LEU A 221 2.34 15.72 -16.36
N ASN A 222 2.51 16.93 -15.82
CA ASN A 222 3.62 17.79 -16.17
C ASN A 222 4.98 17.32 -15.60
N ILE A 223 4.98 16.57 -14.50
CA ILE A 223 6.22 15.97 -13.95
C ILE A 223 6.80 14.92 -14.91
N GLY A 224 5.95 14.29 -15.74
CA GLY A 224 6.36 13.35 -16.79
C GLY A 224 7.31 13.96 -17.84
N PHE A 225 7.31 15.29 -18.02
CA PHE A 225 8.25 15.96 -18.93
C PHE A 225 9.67 16.13 -18.33
N VAL A 226 9.83 16.07 -17.01
CA VAL A 226 11.09 16.43 -16.33
C VAL A 226 11.83 15.24 -15.72
N SER A 227 11.22 14.08 -15.52
CA SER A 227 11.97 12.93 -14.98
C SER A 227 11.34 11.60 -15.32
N TYR A 228 12.08 10.81 -16.11
CA TYR A 228 12.63 9.51 -15.71
C TYR A 228 13.05 8.74 -16.98
N ASN A 229 14.33 8.83 -17.35
CA ASN A 229 14.99 7.85 -18.23
C ASN A 229 15.76 6.86 -17.34
N PRO A 230 15.14 5.80 -16.78
CA PRO A 230 15.87 4.81 -16.00
C PRO A 230 16.66 3.84 -16.89
N PHE A 231 16.59 3.99 -18.22
CA PHE A 231 17.15 3.09 -19.21
C PHE A 231 18.05 3.80 -20.22
N GLY A 232 18.85 4.76 -19.74
CA GLY A 232 20.16 4.97 -20.36
C GLY A 232 21.00 3.70 -20.13
N ASN A 233 20.79 2.64 -20.92
CA ASN A 233 21.63 1.43 -21.08
C ASN A 233 22.23 0.74 -19.83
N HIS A 234 21.81 1.07 -18.60
CA HIS A 234 22.36 0.49 -17.37
C HIS A 234 21.61 -0.78 -16.95
N LYS A 235 22.31 -1.90 -17.12
CA LYS A 235 22.02 -3.30 -16.78
C LYS A 235 20.95 -3.51 -15.68
N TYR A 236 19.83 -4.13 -16.09
CA TYR A 236 18.83 -4.78 -15.22
C TYR A 236 19.42 -5.77 -14.18
N SER A 237 20.67 -6.21 -14.40
CA SER A 237 21.50 -6.98 -13.45
C SER A 237 21.50 -6.43 -12.02
N ASP A 238 21.64 -5.13 -11.81
CA ASP A 238 21.81 -4.59 -10.46
C ASP A 238 20.48 -4.45 -9.72
N LYS A 239 19.40 -4.10 -10.43
CA LYS A 239 18.03 -4.10 -9.87
C LYS A 239 17.55 -5.52 -9.57
N SER A 240 17.94 -6.52 -10.36
CA SER A 240 17.59 -7.92 -10.08
C SER A 240 18.24 -8.46 -8.79
N ARG A 241 19.44 -8.00 -8.43
CA ARG A 241 20.06 -8.30 -7.11
C ARG A 241 19.26 -7.71 -5.95
N LEU A 242 18.76 -6.49 -6.08
CA LEU A 242 17.90 -5.87 -5.08
C LEU A 242 16.56 -6.62 -4.97
N LEU A 243 15.94 -6.94 -6.10
CA LEU A 243 14.70 -7.71 -6.16
C LEU A 243 14.85 -9.09 -5.51
N MET A 244 15.97 -9.76 -5.73
CA MET A 244 16.30 -11.02 -5.06
C MET A 244 16.44 -10.83 -3.56
N LYS A 245 17.18 -9.81 -3.09
CA LYS A 245 17.32 -9.51 -1.65
C LYS A 245 15.96 -9.19 -1.00
N ALA A 246 15.12 -8.44 -1.70
CA ALA A 246 13.75 -8.13 -1.29
C ALA A 246 12.89 -9.39 -1.20
N LEU A 247 12.94 -10.25 -2.23
CA LEU A 247 12.24 -11.52 -2.22
C LEU A 247 12.71 -12.40 -1.05
N TRP A 248 14.02 -12.48 -0.80
CA TRP A 248 14.59 -13.16 0.37
C TRP A 248 14.16 -12.54 1.70
N PHE A 249 14.05 -11.21 1.79
CA PHE A 249 13.51 -10.53 2.95
C PHE A 249 12.05 -10.93 3.21
N PHE A 250 11.21 -10.95 2.18
CA PHE A 250 9.82 -11.40 2.32
C PHE A 250 9.72 -12.91 2.56
N LEU A 251 10.61 -13.74 1.99
CA LEU A 251 10.72 -15.16 2.30
C LEU A 251 11.15 -15.40 3.75
N ALA A 252 12.06 -14.59 4.28
CA ALA A 252 12.46 -14.64 5.68
C ALA A 252 11.32 -14.19 6.60
N LEU A 253 10.63 -13.11 6.26
CA LEU A 253 9.42 -12.66 6.97
C LEU A 253 8.33 -13.73 6.94
N LEU A 254 8.14 -14.34 5.77
CA LEU A 254 7.28 -15.48 5.56
C LEU A 254 7.68 -16.64 6.50
N LEU A 255 8.95 -17.03 6.51
CA LEU A 255 9.44 -18.09 7.38
C LEU A 255 9.25 -17.75 8.85
N ILE A 256 9.36 -16.48 9.24
CA ILE A 256 9.06 -16.01 10.61
C ILE A 256 7.55 -16.14 10.93
N ILE A 257 6.66 -15.85 9.97
CA ILE A 257 5.20 -15.93 10.13
C ILE A 257 4.70 -17.38 10.06
N LEU A 258 5.31 -18.22 9.22
CA LEU A 258 4.98 -19.65 9.06
C LEU A 258 5.69 -20.56 10.05
N TYR A 259 6.78 -20.11 10.68
CA TYR A 259 7.23 -20.74 11.91
C TYR A 259 6.08 -20.55 12.89
N PRO A 260 5.47 -21.62 13.43
CA PRO A 260 4.54 -21.50 14.53
C PRO A 260 5.37 -21.09 15.77
N GLY A 261 5.80 -19.84 15.80
CA GLY A 261 6.11 -19.13 17.03
C GLY A 261 4.79 -19.00 17.75
N THR A 262 4.55 -19.99 18.61
CA THR A 262 3.41 -20.22 19.50
C THR A 262 2.52 -19.01 19.74
N SER A 263 1.22 -19.26 19.79
CA SER A 263 0.08 -18.39 20.12
C SER A 263 0.17 -17.56 21.42
N ASN A 264 1.36 -17.21 21.90
CA ASN A 264 1.61 -16.66 23.22
C ASN A 264 2.58 -15.46 23.17
N ALA A 265 2.79 -14.83 21.99
CA ALA A 265 3.60 -13.61 21.90
C ALA A 265 3.07 -12.49 22.81
N TRP A 266 1.74 -12.46 23.04
CA TRP A 266 1.10 -11.55 24.00
C TRP A 266 1.37 -11.92 25.47
N ASP A 267 1.44 -13.20 25.83
CA ASP A 267 1.81 -13.62 27.20
C ASP A 267 3.29 -13.33 27.50
N CYS A 268 4.18 -13.50 26.50
CA CYS A 268 5.58 -13.10 26.64
C CYS A 268 5.73 -11.57 26.66
N TYR A 269 4.81 -10.80 26.04
CA TYR A 269 4.81 -9.33 25.99
C TYR A 269 4.53 -8.67 27.35
N GLU A 270 3.58 -9.20 28.14
CA GLU A 270 3.34 -8.77 29.52
C GLU A 270 4.57 -9.02 30.42
N THR A 271 5.30 -10.10 30.14
CA THR A 271 6.56 -10.47 30.79
C THR A 271 7.77 -9.63 30.34
N TRP A 272 7.58 -8.79 29.31
CA TRP A 272 8.62 -8.14 28.49
C TRP A 272 9.01 -6.75 28.96
N SER A 273 8.72 -6.40 30.21
CA SER A 273 9.06 -5.07 30.71
C SER A 273 10.58 -4.94 30.76
N ARG A 274 11.18 -4.05 29.95
CA ARG A 274 12.46 -3.30 30.05
C ARG A 274 13.72 -3.93 30.73
N CYS A 275 13.70 -5.21 31.05
CA CYS A 275 14.51 -5.85 32.09
C CYS A 275 15.00 -7.25 31.71
N THR A 276 14.67 -7.76 30.52
CA THR A 276 15.07 -9.11 30.09
C THR A 276 16.33 -9.07 29.22
N GLY A 277 17.28 -9.98 29.47
CA GLY A 277 18.61 -9.97 28.83
C GLY A 277 18.65 -10.14 27.30
N TRP A 278 17.59 -10.68 26.69
CA TRP A 278 17.50 -10.87 25.23
C TRP A 278 16.91 -9.66 24.48
N SER A 279 16.16 -8.79 25.18
CA SER A 279 15.68 -7.50 24.68
C SER A 279 16.69 -6.37 24.95
N SER A 280 17.78 -6.69 25.66
CA SER A 280 18.92 -5.81 25.94
C SER A 280 19.47 -5.07 24.71
N PRO A 281 19.62 -5.68 23.52
CA PRO A 281 20.16 -4.96 22.35
C PRO A 281 19.28 -3.81 21.84
N ALA A 282 17.98 -3.85 22.11
CA ALA A 282 17.03 -2.83 21.69
C ALA A 282 16.69 -1.82 22.81
N THR A 283 17.15 -2.08 24.03
CA THR A 283 17.02 -1.15 25.17
C THR A 283 17.97 0.03 24.95
N GLY A 284 17.41 1.24 24.90
CA GLY A 284 18.09 2.48 24.52
C GLY A 284 17.88 2.89 23.05
N ILE A 285 17.43 1.97 22.18
CA ILE A 285 17.15 2.24 20.75
C ILE A 285 15.65 2.35 20.51
N LEU A 286 14.87 1.34 20.92
CA LEU A 286 13.42 1.29 20.74
C LEU A 286 12.64 1.67 22.00
N TRP A 287 13.24 1.50 23.20
CA TRP A 287 12.63 1.87 24.48
C TRP A 287 13.67 2.23 25.55
N GLN A 288 13.33 3.12 26.48
CA GLN A 288 14.18 3.49 27.63
C GLN A 288 14.45 2.32 28.60
N SER A 289 15.57 2.38 29.34
CA SER A 289 15.89 1.43 30.43
C SER A 289 14.92 1.57 31.62
N CYS A 290 14.86 0.56 32.50
CA CYS A 290 14.01 0.61 33.70
C CYS A 290 14.31 1.83 34.62
N PRO A 291 15.57 2.16 34.97
CA PRO A 291 15.88 3.37 35.73
C PRO A 291 15.44 4.66 35.02
N SER A 292 15.73 4.78 33.71
CA SER A 292 15.38 5.97 32.93
C SER A 292 13.86 6.14 32.79
N TYR A 293 13.12 5.04 32.67
CA TYR A 293 11.66 5.06 32.69
C TYR A 293 11.13 5.48 34.06
N CYS A 294 11.62 4.91 35.16
CA CYS A 294 11.14 5.25 36.49
C CYS A 294 11.40 6.71 36.86
N GLN A 295 12.58 7.24 36.51
CA GLN A 295 12.94 8.65 36.73
C GLN A 295 12.22 9.59 35.77
N GLY A 296 12.19 9.27 34.48
CA GLY A 296 11.66 10.16 33.43
C GLY A 296 10.13 10.16 33.33
N CYS A 297 9.47 9.03 33.62
CA CYS A 297 8.04 8.84 33.38
C CYS A 297 7.19 8.78 34.64
N LYS A 298 7.70 8.12 35.67
CA LYS A 298 6.99 7.88 36.93
C LYS A 298 7.42 8.83 38.06
N ASN A 299 8.42 9.69 37.82
CA ASN A 299 9.06 10.56 38.80
C ASN A 299 9.48 9.83 40.09
N ALA A 300 9.88 8.57 39.96
CA ALA A 300 10.45 7.80 41.05
C ALA A 300 11.97 8.00 41.08
N ALA A 301 12.58 7.95 42.27
CA ALA A 301 14.02 8.18 42.42
C ALA A 301 14.87 7.15 41.65
N THR A 302 14.41 5.91 41.56
CA THR A 302 15.12 4.83 40.85
C THR A 302 14.16 3.71 40.42
N GLY A 303 14.64 2.77 39.61
CA GLY A 303 13.90 1.60 39.15
C GLY A 303 14.80 0.38 39.06
N TYR A 304 14.31 -0.76 39.54
CA TYR A 304 15.04 -2.03 39.51
C TYR A 304 14.21 -3.11 38.82
N CYS A 305 14.92 -4.01 38.16
CA CYS A 305 14.33 -5.18 37.53
C CYS A 305 14.21 -6.31 38.56
N VAL A 306 12.98 -6.66 38.92
CA VAL A 306 12.69 -7.68 39.93
C VAL A 306 12.12 -8.92 39.26
N GLN A 307 12.59 -10.09 39.66
CA GLN A 307 12.04 -11.34 39.17
C GLN A 307 10.64 -11.57 39.76
N VAL A 308 9.63 -11.70 38.91
CA VAL A 308 8.22 -11.85 39.32
C VAL A 308 7.68 -13.27 39.16
N GLY A 309 8.45 -14.17 38.53
CA GLY A 309 8.11 -15.59 38.41
C GLY A 309 8.88 -16.31 37.31
N THR A 310 8.44 -17.52 37.00
CA THR A 310 8.86 -18.29 35.81
C THR A 310 7.65 -18.45 34.90
N THR A 311 7.77 -17.99 33.67
CA THR A 311 6.74 -18.11 32.63
C THR A 311 7.27 -19.02 31.52
N THR A 312 6.39 -19.79 30.89
CA THR A 312 6.75 -20.61 29.74
C THR A 312 6.65 -19.77 28.46
N CYS A 313 7.78 -19.46 27.83
CA CYS A 313 7.82 -18.77 26.54
C CYS A 313 8.40 -19.71 25.47
N ASN A 314 7.67 -19.92 24.38
CA ASN A 314 8.04 -20.85 23.30
C ASN A 314 8.44 -22.26 23.81
N GLY A 315 7.70 -22.79 24.79
CA GLY A 315 7.95 -24.13 25.37
C GLY A 315 9.21 -24.22 26.25
N LYS A 316 9.89 -23.09 26.53
CA LYS A 316 11.01 -23.01 27.46
C LYS A 316 10.59 -22.25 28.71
N SER A 317 11.02 -22.72 29.88
CA SER A 317 10.85 -21.97 31.13
C SER A 317 11.79 -20.75 31.10
N VAL A 318 11.23 -19.56 31.22
CA VAL A 318 11.96 -18.29 31.22
C VAL A 318 11.65 -17.55 32.51
N THR A 319 12.68 -17.01 33.16
CA THR A 319 12.54 -16.14 34.32
C THR A 319 11.96 -14.78 33.89
N ALA A 320 10.81 -14.44 34.47
CA ALA A 320 10.07 -13.22 34.21
C ALA A 320 10.62 -12.07 35.05
N PHE A 321 10.92 -10.92 34.43
CA PHE A 321 11.39 -9.72 35.13
C PHE A 321 10.44 -8.54 34.91
N GLN A 322 10.07 -7.89 36.01
CA GLN A 322 9.26 -6.67 36.01
C GLN A 322 10.07 -5.46 36.46
N CYS A 323 9.95 -4.34 35.74
CA CYS A 323 10.51 -3.06 36.19
C CYS A 323 9.66 -2.50 37.34
N GLN A 324 10.25 -2.40 38.53
CA GLN A 324 9.63 -1.82 39.72
C GLN A 324 10.31 -0.51 40.09
N CYS A 325 9.53 0.58 40.10
CA CYS A 325 10.00 1.90 40.48
C CYS A 325 9.96 2.05 42.00
N SER A 326 11.01 2.62 42.60
CA SER A 326 11.15 2.79 44.04
C SER A 326 11.74 4.15 44.42
N GLY A 327 11.53 4.56 45.67
CA GLY A 327 11.99 5.83 46.23
C GLY A 327 10.92 6.92 46.28
N ARG A 328 11.35 8.18 46.48
CA ARG A 328 10.46 9.33 46.65
C ARG A 328 9.82 9.71 45.31
N TRP A 329 8.49 9.82 45.29
CA TRP A 329 7.71 10.14 44.09
C TRP A 329 7.47 11.65 44.05
N THR A 330 8.04 12.35 43.07
CA THR A 330 7.91 13.80 42.95
C THR A 330 6.95 14.18 41.83
N GLY A 331 5.66 14.32 42.14
CA GLY A 331 4.65 14.85 41.22
C GLY A 331 3.90 13.81 40.37
N SER A 332 2.99 14.28 39.50
CA SER A 332 2.13 13.47 38.63
C SER A 332 2.88 12.89 37.42
N ASN A 333 2.45 11.70 36.97
CA ASN A 333 3.05 10.99 35.83
C ASN A 333 3.12 11.89 34.57
N LYS A 334 4.25 11.87 33.87
CA LYS A 334 4.39 12.63 32.61
C LYS A 334 3.72 11.88 31.45
N PRO A 335 2.99 12.57 30.54
CA PRO A 335 2.27 11.93 29.44
C PRO A 335 3.16 11.43 28.27
N SER A 336 4.42 11.86 28.19
CA SER A 336 5.29 11.65 27.02
C SER A 336 6.15 10.37 27.07
N CYS A 337 5.59 9.25 27.54
CA CYS A 337 6.36 8.03 27.83
C CYS A 337 6.32 6.95 26.74
N TYR A 338 5.77 7.31 25.58
CA TYR A 338 5.82 6.50 24.37
C TYR A 338 7.11 6.79 23.59
N PRO A 339 7.63 5.81 22.82
CA PRO A 339 8.86 6.01 22.04
C PRO A 339 8.73 7.24 21.15
N ALA A 340 9.79 8.04 21.10
CA ALA A 340 9.84 9.22 20.24
C ALA A 340 9.53 8.81 18.79
N GLY A 341 8.40 9.28 18.26
CA GLY A 341 8.01 9.02 16.87
C GLY A 341 6.54 8.65 16.61
N LEU A 342 5.65 8.66 17.61
CA LEU A 342 4.19 8.50 17.40
C LEU A 342 3.41 9.54 18.21
N GLY A 343 3.67 10.81 17.93
CA GLY A 343 2.88 11.96 18.40
C GLY A 343 2.30 12.70 17.22
#